data_AF-A0A7X7S1A6-F1
#
_entry.id   AF-A0A7X7S1A6-F1
#
_cell.length_a   1.000
_cell.length_b   1.000
_cell.length_c   1.000
_cell.angle_alpha   90.00
_cell.angle_beta   90.00
_cell.angle_gamma   90.00
#
_symmetry.space_group_name_H-M   'P 1'
#
loop_
_entity.id
_entity.type
_entity.pdbx_description
1 polymer ?
#
loop_
_entity_poly.entity_id
_entity_poly.type
_entity_poly.pdbx_seq_one_letter_code
_entity_poly.pdbx_strand_id
1 'polypeptide(L)'
;MQKWEYLLIIAEKYGKGIFGHVLPKEASWKVHFVNGENLKNWTDVTLYNYLNKIGEQGWEVTTMTTHTIIRTGSLPVEHMYLTAKRPKP
;
A
#
# COMPACT_ATOMS: atom_id res chain seq x y z
N MET A 1 -22.42 -19.59 -9.74
CA MET A 1 -21.80 -18.68 -8.75
C MET A 1 -20.60 -18.01 -9.39
N GLN A 2 -20.51 -16.68 -9.32
CA GLN A 2 -19.38 -15.91 -9.84
C GLN A 2 -18.10 -16.25 -9.06
N LYS A 3 -16.99 -16.51 -9.76
CA LYS A 3 -15.66 -16.68 -9.15
C LYS A 3 -14.92 -15.34 -9.10
N TRP A 4 -14.09 -15.15 -8.09
CA TRP A 4 -13.34 -13.92 -7.84
C TRP A 4 -11.84 -14.18 -7.80
N GLU A 5 -11.07 -13.21 -8.27
CA GLU A 5 -9.63 -13.09 -8.06
C GLU A 5 -9.39 -11.98 -7.03
N TYR A 6 -8.38 -12.14 -6.17
CA TYR A 6 -8.06 -11.20 -5.10
C TYR A 6 -6.64 -10.67 -5.25
N LEU A 7 -6.46 -9.40 -4.90
CA LEU A 7 -5.19 -8.70 -4.87
C LEU A 7 -4.95 -8.16 -3.47
N LEU A 8 -3.86 -8.59 -2.85
CA LEU A 8 -3.45 -8.16 -1.52
C LEU A 8 -2.36 -7.11 -1.64
N ILE A 9 -2.56 -5.95 -1.04
CA ILE A 9 -1.65 -4.80 -1.16
C ILE A 9 -1.27 -4.33 0.23
N ILE A 10 0.01 -4.04 0.44
CA ILE A 10 0.49 -3.35 1.63
C ILE A 10 1.18 -2.08 1.17
N ALA A 11 0.65 -0.94 1.59
CA ALA A 11 1.29 0.34 1.43
C ALA A 11 1.93 0.79 2.75
N GLU A 12 3.05 1.48 2.66
CA GLU A 12 3.77 2.03 3.79
C GLU A 12 3.71 3.55 3.76
N LYS A 13 3.53 4.18 4.91
CA LYS A 13 3.60 5.63 5.03
C LYS A 13 5.06 6.06 4.98
N TYR A 14 5.42 6.72 3.90
CA TYR A 14 6.79 7.14 3.64
C TYR A 14 6.87 8.66 3.45
N GLY A 15 7.93 9.28 3.93
CA GLY A 15 8.29 10.65 3.56
C GLY A 15 9.70 10.99 4.01
N LYS A 16 10.34 11.92 3.31
CA LYS A 16 11.71 12.34 3.62
C LYS A 16 11.67 13.35 4.76
N GLY A 17 12.00 12.88 5.95
CA GLY A 17 12.19 13.72 7.12
C GLY A 17 13.61 14.24 7.24
N ILE A 18 13.78 15.41 7.85
CA ILE A 18 15.06 15.79 8.47
C ILE A 18 15.03 15.19 9.89
N PHE A 19 16.11 14.51 10.32
CA PHE A 19 16.21 13.86 11.65
C PHE A 19 15.12 12.81 11.97
N GLY A 20 14.69 12.01 11.00
CA GLY A 20 13.75 10.90 11.24
C GLY A 20 12.29 11.32 11.48
N HIS A 21 11.99 12.62 11.43
CA HIS A 21 10.62 13.13 11.48
C HIS A 21 10.10 13.38 10.07
N VAL A 22 9.16 12.55 9.61
CA VAL A 22 8.50 12.74 8.32
C VAL A 22 7.80 14.10 8.31
N LEU A 23 8.19 15.00 7.41
CA LEU A 23 7.48 16.27 7.23
C LEU A 23 6.07 15.97 6.70
N PRO A 24 4.99 16.51 7.30
CA PRO A 24 3.62 16.21 6.89
C PRO A 24 3.33 16.50 5.42
N LYS A 25 4.03 17.48 4.82
CA LYS A 25 3.91 17.83 3.39
C LYS A 25 4.52 16.80 2.44
N GLU A 26 5.35 15.90 2.94
CA GLU A 26 6.06 14.88 2.14
C GLU A 26 5.63 13.45 2.49
N ALA A 27 4.76 13.28 3.50
CA ALA A 27 4.20 11.99 3.87
C ALA A 27 3.21 11.51 2.80
N SER A 28 3.50 10.38 2.17
CA SER A 28 2.59 9.73 1.23
C SER A 28 2.63 8.22 1.41
N TRP A 29 1.50 7.57 1.13
CA TRP A 29 1.42 6.12 1.10
C TRP A 29 2.08 5.59 -0.17
N LYS A 30 3.00 4.64 -0.01
CA LYS A 30 3.75 4.02 -1.11
C LYS A 30 3.51 2.52 -1.13
N VAL A 31 3.26 1.94 -2.30
CA VAL A 31 2.94 0.50 -2.38
C VAL A 31 4.22 -0.31 -2.23
N HIS A 32 4.37 -0.98 -1.09
CA HIS A 32 5.57 -1.73 -0.75
C HIS A 32 5.44 -3.21 -1.14
N PHE A 33 4.28 -3.82 -0.86
CA PHE A 33 4.05 -5.24 -1.17
C PHE A 33 2.78 -5.46 -1.99
N VAL A 34 2.84 -6.41 -2.92
CA VAL A 34 1.71 -6.88 -3.70
C VAL A 34 1.74 -8.41 -3.70
N ASN A 35 0.66 -9.05 -3.24
CA ASN A 35 0.55 -10.51 -3.09
C ASN A 35 1.73 -11.16 -2.34
N GLY A 36 2.28 -10.44 -1.36
CA GLY A 36 3.43 -10.90 -0.57
C GLY A 36 4.79 -10.64 -1.21
N GLU A 37 4.84 -10.16 -2.45
CA GLU A 37 6.07 -9.80 -3.14
C GLU A 37 6.43 -8.33 -2.92
N ASN A 38 7.72 -8.06 -2.70
CA ASN A 38 8.23 -6.70 -2.55
C ASN A 38 8.37 -6.02 -3.92
N LEU A 39 7.83 -4.81 -4.07
CA LEU A 39 8.02 -4.03 -5.28
C LEU A 39 9.40 -3.36 -5.31
N LYS A 40 10.16 -3.62 -6.38
CA LYS A 40 11.40 -2.87 -6.65
C LYS A 40 11.08 -1.38 -6.80
N ASN A 41 11.88 -0.52 -6.18
CA ASN A 41 11.71 0.94 -6.20
C ASN A 41 10.32 1.40 -5.71
N TRP A 42 9.77 0.71 -4.71
CA TRP A 42 8.44 0.99 -4.15
C TRP A 42 8.23 2.45 -3.71
N THR A 43 9.31 3.17 -3.36
CA THR A 43 9.27 4.59 -2.99
C THR A 43 8.76 5.51 -4.10
N ASP A 44 8.81 5.07 -5.35
CA ASP A 44 8.37 5.86 -6.52
C ASP A 44 6.87 5.68 -6.81
N VAL A 45 6.27 4.60 -6.30
CA VAL A 45 4.88 4.24 -6.58
C VAL A 45 3.98 4.70 -5.44
N THR A 46 3.25 5.80 -5.65
CA THR A 46 2.22 6.23 -4.70
C THR A 46 1.03 5.27 -4.70
N LEU A 47 0.43 5.06 -3.53
CA LEU A 47 -0.78 4.27 -3.38
C LEU A 47 -1.90 4.81 -4.29
N TYR A 48 -2.08 6.12 -4.36
CA TYR A 48 -3.05 6.76 -5.24
C TYR A 48 -2.89 6.35 -6.71
N ASN A 49 -1.67 6.49 -7.26
CA ASN A 49 -1.41 6.14 -8.66
C ASN A 49 -1.59 4.64 -8.91
N TYR A 50 -1.18 3.81 -7.95
CA TYR A 50 -1.34 2.36 -8.05
C TYR A 50 -2.82 1.95 -8.05
N LEU A 51 -3.63 2.53 -7.15
CA LEU A 51 -5.06 2.24 -7.05
C LEU A 51 -5.81 2.65 -8.33
N ASN A 52 -5.50 3.82 -8.89
CA ASN A 52 -6.07 4.24 -10.17
C ASN A 52 -5.72 3.24 -11.28
N LYS A 53 -4.44 2.85 -11.39
CA LYS A 53 -3.99 1.87 -12.39
C LYS A 53 -4.71 0.53 -12.28
N ILE A 54 -4.89 -0.02 -11.07
CA ILE A 54 -5.60 -1.31 -10.92
C ILE A 54 -7.11 -1.14 -11.13
N GLY A 55 -7.68 0.02 -10.80
CA GLY A 55 -9.08 0.35 -11.10
C GLY A 55 -9.35 0.31 -12.61
N GLU A 56 -8.46 0.87 -13.42
CA GLU A 56 -8.51 0.76 -14.89
C GLU A 56 -8.41 -0.69 -15.40
N GLN A 57 -7.80 -1.59 -14.60
CA GLN A 57 -7.70 -3.03 -14.89
C GLN A 57 -8.91 -3.83 -14.34
N GLY A 58 -9.94 -3.15 -13.84
CA GLY A 58 -11.17 -3.76 -13.34
C GLY A 58 -11.09 -4.27 -11.90
N TRP A 59 -10.05 -3.88 -11.14
CA TRP A 59 -9.97 -4.20 -9.71
C TRP A 59 -10.81 -3.23 -8.88
N GLU A 60 -11.58 -3.77 -7.95
CA GLU A 60 -12.39 -3.02 -6.99
C GLU A 60 -11.77 -3.17 -5.59
N VAL A 61 -11.41 -2.05 -4.95
CA VAL A 61 -10.94 -2.07 -3.56
C VAL A 61 -12.11 -2.40 -2.64
N THR A 62 -11.96 -3.42 -1.81
CA THR A 62 -13.00 -3.94 -0.91
C THR A 62 -12.74 -3.62 0.54
N THR A 63 -11.47 -3.57 0.95
CA THR A 63 -11.07 -3.29 2.33
C THR A 63 -9.83 -2.44 2.34
N MET A 64 -9.73 -1.59 3.37
CA MET A 64 -8.58 -0.77 3.67
C MET A 64 -8.47 -0.66 5.20
N THR A 65 -7.32 -1.02 5.76
CA THR A 65 -7.07 -0.99 7.20
C THR A 65 -5.66 -0.53 7.47
N THR A 66 -5.49 0.36 8.44
CA THR A 66 -4.17 0.80 8.89
C THR A 66 -3.71 -0.04 10.08
N HIS A 67 -2.42 -0.32 10.15
CA HIS A 67 -1.81 -1.00 11.28
C HIS A 67 -0.38 -0.47 11.46
N THR A 68 -0.11 0.06 12.66
CA THR A 68 1.19 0.59 13.03
C THR A 68 2.05 -0.54 13.58
N ILE A 69 3.17 -0.81 12.91
CA ILE A 69 4.16 -1.76 13.37
C ILE A 69 5.16 -1.01 14.24
N ILE A 70 5.19 -1.39 15.52
CA ILE A 70 6.17 -0.88 16.50
C ILE A 70 7.18 -2.00 16.72
N ARG A 71 8.44 -1.78 16.33
CA ARG A 71 9.56 -2.70 16.64
C ARG A 71 10.51 -2.02 17.61
N THR A 72 10.98 -2.78 18.60
CA THR A 72 11.94 -2.27 19.59
C THR A 72 13.21 -1.77 18.90
N GLY A 73 13.59 -0.51 19.15
CA GLY A 73 14.80 0.09 18.57
C GLY A 73 14.65 0.67 17.15
N SER A 74 13.46 0.69 16.57
CA SER A 74 13.19 1.41 15.31
C SER A 74 12.06 2.42 15.46
N LEU A 75 12.01 3.40 14.56
CA LEU A 75 10.84 4.27 14.44
C LEU A 75 9.59 3.43 14.07
N PRO A 76 8.41 3.76 14.61
CA PRO A 76 7.17 3.13 14.19
C PRO A 76 6.95 3.28 12.69
N VAL A 77 6.55 2.18 12.04
CA VAL A 77 6.20 2.18 10.62
C VAL A 77 4.69 1.99 10.50
N GLU A 78 4.02 2.88 9.78
CA GLU A 78 2.58 2.77 9.53
C GLU A 78 2.35 2.02 8.22
N HIS A 79 1.62 0.90 8.27
CA HIS A 79 1.18 0.15 7.10
C HIS A 79 -0.31 0.36 6.85
N MET A 80 -0.70 0.33 5.59
CA MET A 80 -2.07 0.26 5.12
C MET A 80 -2.24 -1.02 4.32
N TYR A 81 -3.07 -1.92 4.83
CA TYR A 81 -3.43 -3.19 4.24
C TYR A 81 -4.68 -3.00 3.40
N LEU A 82 -4.63 -3.38 2.13
CA LEU A 82 -5.75 -3.30 1.22
C LEU A 82 -6.03 -4.66 0.58
N THR A 83 -7.30 -4.94 0.34
CA THR A 83 -7.73 -6.06 -0.50
C THR A 83 -8.59 -5.53 -1.62
N ALA A 84 -8.24 -5.89 -2.85
CA ALA A 84 -9.07 -5.66 -4.02
C ALA A 84 -9.55 -6.98 -4.63
N LYS A 85 -10.68 -6.94 -5.33
CA LYS A 85 -11.24 -8.10 -6.03
C LYS A 85 -11.58 -7.75 -7.47
N ARG A 86 -11.62 -8.76 -8.34
CA ARG A 86 -12.26 -8.65 -9.66
C ARG A 86 -12.88 -9.99 -10.07
N PRO A 87 -13.84 -10.01 -11.01
CA PRO A 87 -14.36 -11.25 -11.58
C PRO A 87 -13.21 -12.09 -12.17
N LYS A 88 -13.15 -13.37 -11.83
CA LYS A 88 -12.21 -14.29 -12.47
C LYS A 88 -12.66 -14.52 -13.93
N PRO A 89 -11.77 -14.38 -14.93
CA PRO A 89 -12.08 -14.68 -16.33
C PRO A 89 -12.55 -16.12 -16.54
#